data_AF-A0A7C5JJX8-F1
#
_entry.id   AF-A0A7C5JJX8-F1
#
_cell.length_a   1.000
_cell.length_b   1.000
_cell.length_c   1.000
_cell.angle_alpha   90.00
_cell.angle_beta   90.00
_cell.angle_gamma   90.00
#
_symmetry.space_group_name_H-M   'P 1'
#
loop_
_entity.id
_entity.type
_entity.pdbx_description
1 polymer ?
#
loop_
_entity_poly.entity_id
_entity_poly.type
_entity_poly.pdbx_seq_one_letter_code
_entity_poly.pdbx_strand_id
1 'polypeptide(L)'
;MRVIYATSDLEEWINVAKNMQTLEGWEPIYWVTTPKNDTLVYDTFPLAIRQNYLEAIRGVYTPMVNLDVPKVIDADVLNQYAYYEKIALKMMDRMDPTAFSFNLTEREHLYYDFLLYWINSIVVLKPDIVLFTESPHALFQYILYAVCLENNIKIIRFTPTHIEGLTFLSSSVEEIPLYLKEVYKTFLEKKPIQSYEVSNRYLVKNRGSYDEALPYYMKR
;
A
#
# COMPACT_ATOMS: atom_id res chain seq x y z
N MET A 1 16.21 4.00 10.56
CA MET A 1 15.71 3.90 9.17
C MET A 1 14.52 4.83 9.01
N ARG A 2 14.45 5.63 7.96
CA ARG A 2 13.35 6.54 7.66
C ARG A 2 12.24 5.81 6.91
N VAL A 3 11.02 5.85 7.44
CA VAL A 3 9.92 4.97 7.00
C VAL A 3 8.69 5.78 6.58
N ILE A 4 8.15 5.44 5.41
CA ILE A 4 6.81 5.87 4.99
C ILE A 4 5.82 4.75 5.32
N TYR A 5 4.74 5.12 6.01
CA TYR A 5 3.64 4.23 6.36
C TYR A 5 2.44 4.53 5.46
N ALA A 6 2.29 3.75 4.39
CA ALA A 6 1.13 3.80 3.49
C ALA A 6 0.06 2.81 3.98
N THR A 7 -0.47 3.05 5.19
CA THR A 7 -1.21 2.06 5.98
C THR A 7 -2.73 2.20 5.91
N SER A 8 -3.42 1.21 6.45
CA SER A 8 -4.86 1.22 6.76
C SER A 8 -5.17 2.01 8.04
N ASP A 9 -6.45 2.02 8.44
CA ASP A 9 -6.99 2.71 9.61
C ASP A 9 -6.74 2.01 10.96
N LEU A 10 -6.14 0.82 10.96
CA LEU A 10 -5.93 0.00 12.15
C LEU A 10 -4.87 0.58 13.10
N GLU A 11 -5.20 0.67 14.40
CA GLU A 11 -4.29 1.18 15.43
C GLU A 11 -3.10 0.25 15.69
N GLU A 12 -3.25 -1.05 15.39
CA GLU A 12 -2.19 -2.04 15.50
C GLU A 12 -0.94 -1.65 14.69
N TRP A 13 -1.10 -0.94 13.57
CA TRP A 13 0.03 -0.43 12.79
C TRP A 13 0.83 0.65 13.52
N ILE A 14 0.17 1.45 14.35
CA ILE A 14 0.82 2.45 15.21
C ILE A 14 1.63 1.73 16.29
N ASN A 15 1.08 0.66 16.87
CA ASN A 15 1.80 -0.18 17.82
C ASN A 15 3.01 -0.86 17.19
N VAL A 16 2.88 -1.39 15.96
CA VAL A 16 4.01 -1.93 15.20
C VAL A 16 5.06 -0.86 14.98
N ALA A 17 4.69 0.33 14.51
CA ALA A 17 5.63 1.42 14.28
C ALA A 17 6.36 1.86 15.56
N LYS A 18 5.65 1.94 16.69
CA LYS A 18 6.24 2.27 18.00
C LYS A 18 7.25 1.23 18.46
N ASN A 19 6.93 -0.06 18.26
CA ASN A 19 7.84 -1.15 18.55
C ASN A 19 9.08 -1.07 17.65
N MET A 20 8.92 -0.85 16.35
CA MET A 20 10.05 -0.73 15.41
C MET A 20 10.91 0.50 15.70
N GLN A 21 10.32 1.61 16.13
CA GLN A 21 11.05 2.79 16.59
C GLN A 21 11.88 2.48 17.83
N THR A 22 11.30 1.79 18.81
CA THR A 22 11.96 1.49 20.09
C THR A 22 13.04 0.42 19.94
N LEU A 23 12.77 -0.64 19.18
CA LEU A 23 13.65 -1.81 19.06
C LEU A 23 14.71 -1.65 17.98
N GLU A 24 14.37 -1.02 16.86
CA GLU A 24 15.19 -0.98 15.64
C GLU A 24 15.55 0.46 15.20
N GLY A 25 15.13 1.48 15.94
CA GLY A 25 15.41 2.88 15.60
C GLY A 25 14.76 3.31 14.27
N TRP A 26 13.58 2.76 13.94
CA TRP A 26 12.81 3.24 12.80
C TRP A 26 12.22 4.62 13.10
N GLU A 27 12.23 5.49 12.11
CA GLU A 27 11.75 6.86 12.17
C GLU A 27 10.58 7.01 11.19
N PRO A 28 9.34 7.00 11.67
CA PRO A 28 8.19 7.34 10.85
C PRO A 28 8.29 8.79 10.39
N ILE A 29 8.42 9.02 9.08
CA ILE A 29 8.57 10.36 8.49
C ILE A 29 7.34 10.81 7.71
N TYR A 30 6.51 9.86 7.29
CA TYR A 30 5.26 10.12 6.56
C TYR A 30 4.27 9.01 6.87
N TRP A 31 3.01 9.37 7.09
CA TRP A 31 1.95 8.45 7.45
C TRP A 31 0.66 8.78 6.71
N VAL A 32 0.05 7.77 6.07
CA VAL A 32 -1.29 7.90 5.47
C VAL A 32 -2.33 7.61 6.55
N THR A 33 -3.03 8.64 7.00
CA THR A 33 -4.00 8.60 8.10
C THR A 33 -5.42 8.52 7.57
N THR A 34 -6.34 8.13 8.44
CA THR A 34 -7.79 8.27 8.26
C THR A 34 -8.35 9.08 9.42
N PRO A 35 -9.58 9.60 9.33
CA PRO A 35 -10.19 10.32 10.45
C PRO A 35 -10.21 9.56 11.78
N LYS A 36 -10.11 8.22 11.75
CA LYS A 36 -10.09 7.38 12.95
C LYS A 36 -8.76 7.41 13.70
N ASN A 37 -7.64 7.46 12.97
CA ASN A 37 -6.30 7.29 13.57
C ASN A 37 -5.43 8.55 13.50
N ASP A 38 -5.88 9.60 12.83
CA ASP A 38 -5.13 10.82 12.57
C ASP A 38 -4.55 11.49 13.83
N THR A 39 -5.38 11.63 14.87
CA THR A 39 -4.97 12.19 16.17
C THR A 39 -3.95 11.30 16.88
N LEU A 40 -4.20 9.99 16.90
CA LEU A 40 -3.31 9.03 17.56
C LEU A 40 -1.93 8.98 16.89
N VAL A 41 -1.89 9.07 15.56
CA VAL A 41 -0.62 9.18 14.81
C VAL A 41 0.09 10.47 15.15
N TYR A 42 -0.61 11.60 15.24
CA TYR A 42 0.00 12.88 15.63
C TYR A 42 0.60 12.83 17.04
N ASP A 43 -0.15 12.31 18.01
CA ASP A 43 0.30 12.22 19.40
C ASP A 43 1.51 11.27 19.54
N THR A 44 1.58 10.22 18.72
CA THR A 44 2.64 9.20 18.77
C THR A 44 3.88 9.61 17.96
N PHE A 45 3.68 10.18 16.78
CA PHE A 45 4.73 10.53 15.81
C PHE A 45 4.54 11.99 15.33
N PRO A 46 4.72 12.99 16.20
CA PRO A 46 4.39 14.38 15.89
C PRO A 46 5.23 15.00 14.76
N LEU A 47 6.38 14.39 14.44
CA LEU A 47 7.26 14.82 13.35
C LEU A 47 6.94 14.17 12.00
N ALA A 48 6.09 13.13 11.99
CA ALA A 48 5.68 12.49 10.75
C ALA A 48 4.67 13.38 10.02
N ILE A 49 4.88 13.56 8.71
CA ILE A 49 3.88 14.22 7.88
C ILE A 49 2.67 13.29 7.76
N ARG A 50 1.47 13.83 7.95
CA ARG A 50 0.22 13.06 7.93
C ARG A 50 -0.57 13.41 6.68
N GLN A 51 -0.89 12.40 5.89
CA GLN A 51 -1.71 12.51 4.69
C GLN A 51 -3.06 11.84 4.92
N ASN A 52 -4.14 12.60 4.82
CA ASN A 52 -5.47 12.01 4.88
C ASN A 52 -5.73 11.12 3.64
N TYR A 53 -6.16 9.89 3.87
CA TYR A 53 -6.43 8.89 2.84
C TYR A 53 -7.54 9.32 1.87
N LEU A 54 -8.63 9.91 2.38
CA LEU A 54 -9.77 10.34 1.56
C LEU A 54 -9.42 11.53 0.69
N GLU A 55 -8.58 12.44 1.21
CA GLU A 55 -8.01 13.55 0.43
C GLU A 55 -7.05 13.05 -0.64
N ALA A 56 -6.16 12.12 -0.31
CA ALA A 56 -5.22 11.54 -1.25
C ALA A 56 -5.91 10.84 -2.43
N ILE A 57 -7.02 10.13 -2.19
CA ILE A 57 -7.84 9.53 -3.26
C ILE A 57 -8.37 10.60 -4.23
N ARG A 58 -8.65 11.80 -3.73
CA ARG A 58 -9.18 12.92 -4.52
C ARG A 58 -8.10 13.78 -5.16
N GLY A 59 -6.83 13.36 -5.09
CA GLY A 59 -5.70 14.14 -5.61
C GLY A 59 -5.33 15.34 -4.74
N VAL A 60 -5.76 15.37 -3.47
CA VAL A 60 -5.41 16.42 -2.52
C VAL A 60 -4.31 15.92 -1.60
N TYR A 61 -3.14 16.55 -1.68
CA TYR A 61 -1.96 16.15 -0.91
C TYR A 61 -1.60 17.14 0.17
N THR A 62 -0.91 16.61 1.17
CA THR A 62 -0.22 17.41 2.18
C THR A 62 0.98 18.08 1.52
N PRO A 63 1.08 19.41 1.52
CA PRO A 63 2.20 20.10 0.90
C PRO A 63 3.53 19.65 1.51
N MET A 64 4.49 19.28 0.67
CA MET A 64 5.88 19.10 1.07
C MET A 64 6.59 20.45 1.11
N VAL A 65 7.71 20.54 1.85
CA VAL A 65 8.59 21.73 1.80
C VAL A 65 8.99 22.01 0.35
N ASN A 66 8.93 23.27 -0.05
CA ASN A 66 9.33 23.69 -1.39
C ASN A 66 10.80 23.30 -1.64
N LEU A 67 11.01 22.51 -2.70
CA LEU A 67 12.34 22.26 -3.24
C LEU A 67 12.83 23.50 -3.99
N ASP A 68 14.11 23.85 -3.83
CA ASP A 68 14.73 24.91 -4.64
C ASP A 68 14.68 24.57 -6.13
N VAL A 69 14.79 23.28 -6.47
CA VAL A 69 14.66 22.74 -7.82
C VAL A 69 13.79 21.50 -7.78
N PRO A 70 12.46 21.62 -8.00
CA PRO A 70 11.60 20.44 -8.08
C PRO A 70 11.94 19.64 -9.35
N LYS A 71 11.87 18.31 -9.25
CA LYS A 71 11.91 17.44 -10.42
C LYS A 71 10.64 17.68 -11.23
N VAL A 72 10.79 17.83 -12.54
CA VAL A 72 9.71 18.05 -13.50
C VAL A 72 9.44 16.76 -14.28
N ILE A 73 8.28 16.68 -14.93
CA ILE A 73 7.96 15.59 -15.85
C ILE A 73 8.54 15.96 -17.22
N ASP A 74 9.69 15.37 -17.54
CA ASP A 74 10.35 15.46 -18.84
C ASP A 74 10.24 14.11 -19.59
N ALA A 75 10.84 14.04 -20.78
CA ALA A 75 10.81 12.84 -21.61
C ALA A 75 11.42 11.61 -20.91
N ASP A 76 12.46 11.80 -20.09
CA ASP A 76 13.10 10.69 -19.38
C ASP A 76 12.20 10.16 -18.26
N VAL A 77 11.55 11.05 -17.50
CA VAL A 77 10.52 10.66 -16.52
C VAL A 77 9.35 9.96 -17.21
N LEU A 78 8.83 10.49 -18.32
CA LEU A 78 7.73 9.84 -19.03
C LEU A 78 8.10 8.43 -19.49
N ASN A 79 9.28 8.26 -20.09
CA ASN A 79 9.77 6.94 -20.51
C ASN A 79 9.96 5.99 -19.33
N GLN A 80 10.49 6.49 -18.21
CA GLN A 80 10.72 5.70 -17.00
C GLN A 80 9.40 5.16 -16.42
N TYR A 81 8.33 5.95 -16.44
CA TYR A 81 7.07 5.59 -15.77
C TYR A 81 5.94 5.12 -16.71
N ALA A 82 6.16 5.07 -18.03
CA ALA A 82 5.15 4.73 -19.04
C ALA A 82 4.42 3.40 -18.78
N TYR A 83 5.12 2.39 -18.23
CA TYR A 83 4.50 1.11 -17.88
C TYR A 83 3.40 1.26 -16.82
N TYR A 84 3.66 2.07 -15.78
CA TYR A 84 2.75 2.26 -14.66
C TYR A 84 1.57 3.17 -15.01
N GLU A 85 1.76 4.12 -15.94
CA GLU A 85 0.69 5.02 -16.42
C GLU A 85 -0.53 4.25 -16.90
N LYS A 86 -0.34 3.25 -17.77
CA LYS A 86 -1.45 2.45 -18.30
C LYS A 86 -2.23 1.71 -17.20
N ILE A 87 -1.52 1.19 -16.20
CA ILE A 87 -2.13 0.49 -15.07
C ILE A 87 -2.88 1.50 -14.19
N ALA A 88 -2.29 2.66 -13.92
CA ALA A 88 -2.91 3.74 -13.16
C ALA A 88 -4.20 4.23 -13.83
N LEU A 89 -4.18 4.49 -15.14
CA LEU A 89 -5.37 4.86 -15.91
C LEU A 89 -6.46 3.80 -15.83
N LYS A 90 -6.09 2.50 -15.85
CA LYS A 90 -7.06 1.41 -15.69
C LYS A 90 -7.63 1.36 -14.27
N MET A 91 -6.81 1.63 -13.25
CA MET A 91 -7.25 1.69 -11.85
C MET A 91 -8.28 2.79 -11.59
N MET A 92 -8.22 3.89 -12.36
CA MET A 92 -9.17 5.00 -12.27
C MET A 92 -10.58 4.65 -12.74
N ASP A 93 -10.77 3.59 -13.55
CA ASP A 93 -12.11 3.15 -13.96
C ASP A 93 -13.02 2.84 -12.76
N ARG A 94 -12.45 2.41 -11.63
CA ARG A 94 -13.20 2.14 -10.38
C ARG A 94 -13.83 3.41 -9.78
N MET A 95 -13.30 4.58 -10.13
CA MET A 95 -13.75 5.89 -9.66
C MET A 95 -14.63 6.61 -10.70
N ASP A 96 -14.79 6.06 -11.90
CA ASP A 96 -15.70 6.55 -12.94
C ASP A 96 -16.77 5.49 -13.27
N PRO A 97 -17.79 5.34 -12.42
CA PRO A 97 -18.82 4.30 -12.59
C PRO A 97 -19.63 4.48 -13.88
N THR A 98 -19.61 5.66 -14.47
CA THR A 98 -20.31 5.95 -15.73
C THR A 98 -19.45 5.71 -16.96
N ALA A 99 -18.13 5.58 -16.79
CA ALA A 99 -17.12 5.59 -17.86
C ALA A 99 -17.09 6.85 -18.74
N PHE A 100 -17.87 7.87 -18.43
CA PHE A 100 -18.00 9.12 -19.20
C PHE A 100 -17.82 10.37 -18.34
N SER A 101 -17.51 10.22 -17.04
CA SER A 101 -17.35 11.38 -16.15
C SER A 101 -16.00 12.06 -16.33
N PHE A 102 -14.96 11.30 -16.73
CA PHE A 102 -13.62 11.84 -16.95
C PHE A 102 -13.05 11.37 -18.27
N ASN A 103 -12.61 12.32 -19.09
CA ASN A 103 -11.92 12.03 -20.35
C ASN A 103 -10.46 11.58 -20.09
N LEU A 104 -9.80 11.10 -21.15
CA LEU A 104 -8.42 10.59 -21.04
C LEU A 104 -7.43 11.66 -20.53
N THR A 105 -7.51 12.88 -21.04
CA THR A 105 -6.61 13.98 -20.68
C THR A 105 -6.73 14.36 -19.20
N GLU A 106 -7.95 14.38 -18.65
CA GLU A 106 -8.17 14.62 -17.21
C GLU A 106 -7.53 13.53 -16.36
N ARG A 107 -7.62 12.27 -16.80
CA ARG A 107 -7.03 11.13 -16.12
C ARG A 107 -5.50 11.14 -16.20
N GLU A 108 -4.94 11.51 -17.36
CA GLU A 108 -3.49 11.69 -17.57
C GLU A 108 -2.94 12.81 -16.68
N HIS A 109 -3.62 13.96 -16.62
CA HIS A 109 -3.23 15.05 -15.71
C HIS A 109 -3.23 14.60 -14.25
N LEU A 110 -4.28 13.90 -13.81
CA LEU A 110 -4.32 13.38 -12.45
C LEU A 110 -3.16 12.41 -12.17
N TYR A 111 -2.84 11.52 -13.12
CA TYR A 111 -1.69 10.63 -13.01
C TYR A 111 -0.38 11.41 -12.86
N TYR A 112 -0.16 12.42 -13.70
CA TYR A 112 1.03 13.27 -13.65
C TYR A 112 1.13 14.07 -12.35
N ASP A 113 0.01 14.56 -11.80
CA ASP A 113 0.00 15.24 -10.50
C ASP A 113 0.45 14.30 -9.38
N PHE A 114 -0.09 13.06 -9.33
CA PHE A 114 0.36 12.05 -8.38
C PHE A 114 1.84 11.69 -8.56
N LEU A 115 2.28 11.53 -9.82
CA LEU A 115 3.65 11.15 -10.14
C LEU A 115 4.62 12.24 -9.72
N LEU A 116 4.33 13.49 -10.08
CA LEU A 116 5.12 14.66 -9.72
C LEU A 116 5.22 14.82 -8.19
N TYR A 117 4.09 14.67 -7.49
CA TYR A 117 4.06 14.72 -6.04
C TYR A 117 4.99 13.68 -5.42
N TRP A 118 4.89 12.42 -5.84
CA TRP A 118 5.67 11.35 -5.22
C TRP A 118 7.15 11.38 -5.60
N ILE A 119 7.50 11.69 -6.84
CA ILE A 119 8.90 11.88 -7.27
C ILE A 119 9.58 12.96 -6.43
N ASN A 120 8.90 14.10 -6.22
CA ASN A 120 9.47 15.17 -5.40
C ASN A 120 9.47 14.80 -3.91
N SER A 121 8.43 14.13 -3.43
CA SER A 121 8.33 13.69 -2.04
C SER A 121 9.48 12.77 -1.65
N ILE A 122 9.85 11.78 -2.48
CA ILE A 122 10.96 10.88 -2.13
C ILE A 122 12.32 11.61 -2.10
N VAL A 123 12.51 12.68 -2.89
CA VAL A 123 13.74 13.49 -2.90
C VAL A 123 13.87 14.29 -1.61
N VAL A 124 12.76 14.87 -1.14
CA VAL A 124 12.69 15.62 0.13
C VAL A 124 12.82 14.68 1.32
N LEU A 125 12.00 13.63 1.33
CA LEU A 125 11.82 12.73 2.47
C LEU A 125 12.97 11.75 2.62
N LYS A 126 13.63 11.36 1.52
CA LYS A 126 14.71 10.36 1.49
C LYS A 126 14.36 9.11 2.32
N PRO A 127 13.25 8.43 2.02
CA PRO A 127 12.86 7.24 2.77
C PRO A 127 13.83 6.09 2.50
N ASP A 128 14.17 5.33 3.54
CA ASP A 128 14.90 4.06 3.39
C ASP A 128 13.96 2.94 2.96
N ILE A 129 12.69 3.03 3.39
CA ILE A 129 11.69 1.97 3.20
C ILE A 129 10.26 2.52 3.23
N VAL A 130 9.37 1.87 2.47
CA VAL A 130 7.93 2.11 2.48
C VAL A 130 7.19 0.85 2.91
N LEU A 131 6.30 1.00 3.86
CA LEU A 131 5.45 -0.06 4.39
C LEU A 131 4.02 0.12 3.88
N PHE A 132 3.50 -0.91 3.21
CA PHE A 132 2.11 -1.04 2.82
C PHE A 132 1.46 -2.15 3.65
N THR A 133 0.31 -1.85 4.25
CA THR A 133 -0.41 -2.82 5.11
C THR A 133 -1.29 -3.78 4.32
N GLU A 134 -1.45 -3.49 3.04
CA GLU A 134 -2.21 -4.25 2.07
C GLU A 134 -1.63 -4.02 0.68
N SER A 135 -2.23 -4.61 -0.36
CA SER A 135 -1.86 -4.27 -1.73
C SER A 135 -2.12 -2.79 -2.02
N PRO A 136 -1.21 -2.04 -2.68
CA PRO A 136 -1.41 -0.63 -3.03
C PRO A 136 -2.57 -0.53 -4.03
N HIS A 137 -3.78 -0.43 -3.49
CA HIS A 137 -5.01 -0.58 -4.24
C HIS A 137 -5.65 0.77 -4.54
N ALA A 138 -5.34 1.83 -3.79
CA ALA A 138 -5.67 3.19 -4.17
C ALA A 138 -4.66 3.72 -5.22
N LEU A 139 -5.11 4.60 -6.11
CA LEU A 139 -4.28 5.16 -7.18
C LEU A 139 -2.98 5.79 -6.63
N PHE A 140 -3.10 6.60 -5.58
CA PHE A 140 -1.94 7.27 -4.97
C PHE A 140 -0.94 6.30 -4.34
N GLN A 141 -1.42 5.19 -3.77
CA GLN A 141 -0.55 4.15 -3.20
C GLN A 141 0.18 3.40 -4.31
N TYR A 142 -0.50 3.12 -5.42
CA TYR A 142 0.12 2.47 -6.58
C TYR A 142 1.21 3.34 -7.20
N ILE A 143 0.99 4.65 -7.30
CA ILE A 143 1.99 5.57 -7.83
C ILE A 143 3.18 5.71 -6.85
N LEU A 144 2.93 5.77 -5.53
CA LEU A 144 4.00 5.67 -4.53
C LEU A 144 4.80 4.37 -4.70
N TYR A 145 4.12 3.23 -4.88
CA TYR A 145 4.76 1.93 -5.11
C TYR A 145 5.64 1.95 -6.37
N ALA A 146 5.13 2.47 -7.49
CA ALA A 146 5.87 2.61 -8.74
C ALA A 146 7.12 3.50 -8.58
N VAL A 147 6.97 4.66 -7.93
CA VAL A 147 8.08 5.56 -7.61
C VAL A 147 9.11 4.87 -6.72
N CYS A 148 8.69 4.04 -5.76
CA CYS A 148 9.64 3.28 -4.94
C CYS A 148 10.44 2.26 -5.74
N LEU A 149 9.80 1.51 -6.64
CA LEU A 149 10.49 0.55 -7.51
C LEU A 149 11.53 1.25 -8.39
N GLU A 150 11.12 2.30 -9.09
CA GLU A 150 11.96 3.04 -10.04
C GLU A 150 13.15 3.77 -9.39
N ASN A 151 13.06 4.04 -8.07
CA ASN A 151 14.12 4.72 -7.32
C ASN A 151 14.81 3.78 -6.30
N ASN A 152 14.63 2.46 -6.42
CA ASN A 152 15.27 1.45 -5.55
C ASN A 152 15.01 1.66 -4.05
N ILE A 153 13.85 2.21 -3.68
CA ILE A 153 13.41 2.34 -2.29
C ILE A 153 12.86 0.99 -1.84
N LYS A 154 13.25 0.51 -0.66
CA LYS A 154 12.81 -0.78 -0.15
C LYS A 154 11.30 -0.77 0.09
N ILE A 155 10.63 -1.86 -0.24
CA ILE A 155 9.18 -2.01 -0.06
C ILE A 155 8.92 -3.22 0.84
N ILE A 156 8.14 -3.00 1.89
CA ILE A 156 7.51 -4.07 2.67
C ILE A 156 6.01 -3.96 2.49
N ARG A 157 5.40 -5.05 2.08
CA ARG A 157 3.96 -5.15 1.85
C ARG A 157 3.41 -6.36 2.59
N PHE A 158 2.42 -6.11 3.42
CA PHE A 158 1.62 -7.17 4.05
C PHE A 158 0.50 -7.57 3.09
N THR A 159 0.38 -8.88 2.84
CA THR A 159 -0.68 -9.43 2.00
C THR A 159 -1.60 -10.28 2.87
N PRO A 160 -2.80 -9.76 3.22
CA PRO A 160 -3.78 -10.59 3.90
C PRO A 160 -4.20 -11.75 2.99
N THR A 161 -4.37 -12.93 3.57
CA THR A 161 -5.00 -14.06 2.90
C THR A 161 -6.49 -14.06 3.17
N HIS A 162 -7.25 -14.92 2.47
CA HIS A 162 -8.67 -15.12 2.78
C HIS A 162 -8.90 -15.84 4.11
N ILE A 163 -7.86 -16.47 4.68
CA ILE A 163 -7.92 -17.09 5.99
C ILE A 163 -7.60 -16.03 7.05
N GLU A 164 -8.53 -15.85 7.97
CA GLU A 164 -8.44 -14.86 9.04
C GLU A 164 -7.14 -15.00 9.86
N GLY A 165 -6.51 -13.87 10.14
CA GLY A 165 -5.26 -13.79 10.90
C GLY A 165 -3.99 -14.21 10.14
N LEU A 166 -4.12 -14.72 8.91
CA LEU A 166 -2.96 -15.09 8.09
C LEU A 166 -2.62 -13.98 7.09
N THR A 167 -1.42 -13.42 7.26
CA THR A 167 -0.80 -12.46 6.35
C THR A 167 0.60 -12.95 5.99
N PHE A 168 1.09 -12.54 4.83
CA PHE A 168 2.47 -12.80 4.42
C PHE A 168 3.15 -11.53 3.91
N LEU A 169 4.47 -11.51 4.01
CA LEU A 169 5.28 -10.38 3.58
C LEU A 169 5.70 -10.54 2.13
N SER A 170 5.74 -9.42 1.42
CA SER A 170 6.16 -9.35 0.04
C SER A 170 6.73 -7.97 -0.26
N SER A 171 7.53 -7.85 -1.32
CA SER A 171 8.01 -6.57 -1.83
C SER A 171 7.38 -6.22 -3.18
N SER A 172 6.72 -7.18 -3.83
CA SER A 172 6.11 -7.04 -5.16
C SER A 172 4.61 -7.30 -5.11
N VAL A 173 3.86 -6.65 -6.00
CA VAL A 173 2.44 -6.96 -6.28
C VAL A 173 2.27 -8.07 -7.31
N GLU A 174 3.30 -8.37 -8.09
CA GLU A 174 3.26 -9.35 -9.18
C GLU A 174 3.88 -10.68 -8.78
N GLU A 175 4.92 -10.65 -7.95
CA GLU A 175 5.71 -11.83 -7.63
C GLU A 175 5.35 -12.44 -6.29
N ILE A 176 5.26 -13.77 -6.28
CA ILE A 176 5.22 -14.55 -5.05
C ILE A 176 6.62 -14.50 -4.40
N PRO A 177 6.72 -14.17 -3.10
CA PRO A 177 7.98 -14.19 -2.36
C PRO A 177 8.72 -15.51 -2.49
N LEU A 178 10.05 -15.45 -2.65
CA LEU A 178 10.89 -16.64 -2.84
C LEU A 178 10.72 -17.66 -1.70
N TYR A 179 10.69 -17.17 -0.45
CA TYR A 179 10.52 -18.03 0.73
C TYR A 179 9.19 -18.81 0.70
N LEU A 180 8.12 -18.24 0.12
CA LEU A 180 6.85 -18.96 -0.06
C LEU A 180 6.92 -19.97 -1.20
N LYS A 181 7.63 -19.67 -2.30
CA LYS A 181 7.83 -20.63 -3.40
C LYS A 181 8.55 -21.88 -2.92
N GLU A 182 9.59 -21.71 -2.10
CA GLU A 182 10.36 -22.82 -1.52
C GLU A 182 9.50 -23.68 -0.59
N VAL A 183 8.79 -23.04 0.34
CA VAL A 183 7.86 -23.73 1.25
C VAL A 183 6.80 -24.50 0.46
N TYR A 184 6.20 -23.87 -0.56
CA TYR A 184 5.19 -24.50 -1.41
C TYR A 184 5.74 -25.72 -2.16
N LYS A 185 6.96 -25.64 -2.70
CA LYS A 185 7.61 -26.77 -3.38
C LYS A 185 7.81 -27.95 -2.43
N THR A 186 8.31 -27.72 -1.22
CA THR A 186 8.46 -28.77 -0.20
C THR A 186 7.12 -29.41 0.17
N PHE A 187 6.02 -28.65 0.18
CA PHE A 187 4.70 -29.19 0.43
C PHE A 187 4.17 -30.08 -0.71
N LEU A 188 4.43 -29.74 -1.96
CA LEU A 188 4.02 -30.57 -3.11
C LEU A 188 4.71 -31.93 -3.14
N GLU A 189 5.95 -32.00 -2.66
CA GLU A 189 6.74 -33.22 -2.62
C GLU A 189 6.30 -34.17 -1.47
N LYS A 190 5.64 -33.65 -0.43
CA LYS A 190 5.14 -34.43 0.70
C LYS A 190 3.73 -34.97 0.42
N LYS A 191 3.59 -36.28 0.26
CA LYS A 191 2.29 -36.98 0.27
C LYS A 191 2.12 -37.81 1.55
N PRO A 192 0.91 -37.84 2.14
CA PRO A 192 -0.29 -37.08 1.77
C PRO A 192 -0.22 -35.61 2.22
N ILE A 193 -0.92 -34.72 1.50
CA ILE A 193 -1.09 -33.32 1.92
C ILE A 193 -1.90 -33.35 3.22
N GLN A 194 -1.24 -33.09 4.34
CA GLN A 194 -1.89 -33.01 5.64
C GLN A 194 -2.82 -31.80 5.65
N SER A 195 -4.09 -32.00 5.95
CA SER A 195 -5.01 -30.87 6.10
C SER A 195 -4.76 -30.15 7.42
N TYR A 196 -4.61 -28.83 7.35
CA TYR A 196 -4.44 -27.98 8.53
C TYR A 196 -5.78 -27.65 9.14
N GLU A 197 -5.84 -27.65 10.48
CA GLU A 197 -7.07 -27.35 11.24
C GLU A 197 -7.65 -25.98 10.86
N VAL A 198 -6.80 -24.96 10.73
CA VAL A 198 -7.19 -23.60 10.32
C VAL A 198 -7.85 -23.60 8.93
N SER A 199 -7.26 -24.32 7.96
CA SER A 199 -7.82 -24.42 6.61
C SER A 199 -9.14 -25.17 6.60
N ASN A 200 -9.24 -26.28 7.36
CA ASN A 200 -10.49 -27.02 7.49
C ASN A 200 -11.58 -26.18 8.13
N ARG A 201 -11.27 -25.43 9.20
CA ARG A 201 -12.21 -24.55 9.88
C ARG A 201 -12.74 -23.47 8.93
N TYR A 202 -11.85 -22.86 8.15
CA TYR A 202 -12.22 -21.89 7.12
C TYR A 202 -13.14 -22.52 6.05
N LEU A 203 -12.81 -23.71 5.55
CA LEU A 203 -13.62 -24.39 4.53
C LEU A 203 -14.99 -24.83 5.06
N VAL A 204 -15.05 -25.36 6.29
CA VAL A 204 -16.32 -25.75 6.94
C VAL A 204 -17.20 -24.52 7.13
N LYS A 205 -16.66 -23.42 7.65
CA LYS A 205 -17.38 -22.14 7.80
C LYS A 205 -17.96 -21.67 6.45
N ASN A 206 -17.14 -21.62 5.39
CA ASN A 206 -17.58 -21.11 4.09
C ASN A 206 -18.52 -22.06 3.32
N ARG A 207 -18.55 -23.35 3.67
CA ARG A 207 -19.51 -24.32 3.12
C ARG A 207 -20.79 -24.42 3.96
N GLY A 208 -20.84 -23.76 5.12
CA GLY A 208 -21.98 -23.73 6.02
C GLY A 208 -23.07 -22.76 5.57
N SER A 209 -23.87 -22.29 6.51
CA SER A 209 -24.90 -21.27 6.24
C SER A 209 -24.26 -19.93 5.86
N TYR A 210 -24.93 -19.15 5.02
CA TYR A 210 -24.42 -17.84 4.60
C TYR A 210 -24.20 -16.90 5.79
N ASP A 211 -25.11 -16.92 6.77
CA ASP A 211 -25.04 -16.10 7.98
C ASP A 211 -23.79 -16.41 8.82
N GLU A 212 -23.35 -17.67 8.85
CA GLU A 212 -22.11 -18.09 9.52
C GLU A 212 -20.87 -17.80 8.67
N ALA A 213 -20.99 -17.94 7.35
CA ALA A 213 -19.92 -17.74 6.37
C ALA A 213 -19.52 -16.27 6.19
N LEU A 214 -20.30 -15.32 6.70
CA LEU A 214 -20.02 -13.90 6.56
C LEU A 214 -18.55 -13.57 6.93
N PRO A 215 -17.82 -12.87 6.04
CA PRO A 215 -16.50 -12.33 6.35
C PRO A 215 -16.57 -11.41 7.58
N TYR A 216 -15.50 -11.38 8.38
CA TYR A 216 -15.46 -10.60 9.61
C TYR A 216 -15.85 -9.12 9.38
N TYR A 217 -15.31 -8.51 8.32
CA TYR A 217 -15.59 -7.12 7.96
C TYR A 217 -17.04 -6.85 7.47
N MET A 218 -17.82 -7.90 7.18
CA MET A 218 -19.24 -7.79 6.81
C MET A 218 -20.19 -8.02 7.99
N LYS A 219 -19.69 -8.52 9.13
CA LYS A 219 -20.48 -8.69 10.35
C LYS A 219 -20.68 -7.31 10.97
N ARG A 220 -21.93 -6.83 10.97
CA ARG A 220 -22.35 -5.58 11.61
C ARG A 220 -22.66 -5.80 13.09
#